data_AF-Q2GAQ8-F1
#
_entry.id   AF-Q2GAQ8-F1
#
_cell.length_a   1.000
_cell.length_b   1.000
_cell.length_c   1.000
_cell.angle_alpha   90.00
_cell.angle_beta   90.00
_cell.angle_gamma   90.00
#
_symmetry.space_group_name_H-M   'P 1'
#
loop_
_entity.id
_entity.type
_entity.pdbx_description
1 polymer ?
#
loop_
_entity_poly.entity_id
_entity_poly.type
_entity_poly.pdbx_seq_one_letter_code
_entity_poly.pdbx_strand_id
1 'polypeptide(L)' 'MASQATRNVDREPKGYPQKAKVRAAVEYAREAGLDVCSIKVSPDGSIQVFDTRAFPAVPRDEWEAWEQSGKLG' A
#
# COMPACT_ATOMS: atom_id res chain seq x y z
N MET A 1 -20.81 15.98 -3.81
CA MET A 1 -19.84 14.88 -3.95
C MET A 1 -19.08 14.79 -2.63
N ALA A 2 -19.35 13.75 -1.82
CA ALA A 2 -18.77 13.65 -0.49
C ALA A 2 -17.30 13.22 -0.59
N SER A 3 -16.39 14.19 -0.47
CA SER A 3 -14.96 13.94 -0.34
C SER A 3 -14.72 13.30 1.02
N GLN A 4 -14.45 12.00 1.05
CA GLN A 4 -14.21 11.23 2.26
C GLN A 4 -12.84 11.63 2.83
N ALA A 5 -12.82 12.73 3.59
CA ALA A 5 -11.68 13.12 4.39
C ALA A 5 -11.42 12.02 5.42
N THR A 6 -10.39 11.22 5.17
CA THR A 6 -9.85 10.30 6.16
C THR A 6 -9.42 11.13 7.38
N ARG A 7 -10.18 11.01 8.49
CA ARG A 7 -9.85 11.65 9.76
C ARG A 7 -8.46 11.17 10.19
N ASN A 8 -7.45 12.00 9.98
CA ASN A 8 -6.19 11.89 10.70
C ASN A 8 -6.49 12.19 12.16
N VAL A 9 -6.61 11.14 12.97
CA VAL A 9 -6.72 11.27 14.41
C VAL A 9 -5.34 11.68 14.89
N ASP A 10 -5.20 12.94 15.30
CA ASP A 10 -4.01 13.50 15.95
C ASP A 10 -3.58 12.60 17.11
N ARG A 11 -2.66 11.67 16.82
CA ARG A 11 -1.96 10.89 17.83
C ARG A 11 -0.59 11.52 17.97
N GLU A 12 -0.30 11.95 19.20
CA GLU A 12 1.03 12.29 19.73
C GLU A 12 2.14 11.50 19.00
N PRO A 13 3.26 12.11 18.58
CA PRO A 13 4.29 11.41 17.82
C PRO A 13 4.92 10.32 18.70
N LYS A 14 4.38 9.10 18.60
CA LYS A 14 4.81 7.94 19.41
C LYS A 14 6.12 7.32 18.92
N GLY A 15 6.83 8.01 18.04
CA GLY A 15 7.98 7.47 17.33
C GLY A 15 7.58 6.32 16.42
N TYR A 16 8.59 5.70 15.81
CA TYR A 16 8.36 4.54 14.97
C TYR A 16 7.70 3.39 15.78
N PRO A 17 6.66 2.74 15.21
CA PRO A 17 6.01 1.62 15.86
C PRO A 17 6.98 0.44 15.99
N GLN A 18 6.86 -0.29 17.09
CA GLN A 18 7.66 -1.49 17.32
C GLN A 18 7.39 -2.57 16.27
N LYS A 19 8.39 -3.41 15.99
CA LYS A 19 8.33 -4.51 15.03
C LYS A 19 7.09 -5.40 15.17
N ALA A 20 6.66 -5.68 16.41
CA ALA A 20 5.47 -6.49 16.67
C ALA A 20 4.18 -5.87 16.10
N LYS A 21 4.03 -4.54 16.18
CA LYS A 21 2.86 -3.84 15.63
C LYS A 21 2.86 -3.85 14.10
N VAL A 22 4.03 -3.66 13.49
CA VAL A 22 4.18 -3.74 12.03
C VAL A 22 3.82 -5.13 11.52
N ARG A 23 4.29 -6.18 12.22
CA ARG A 23 3.97 -7.56 11.88
C ARG A 23 2.47 -7.84 11.98
N ALA A 24 1.84 -7.46 13.09
CA ALA A 24 0.40 -7.64 13.28
C ALA A 24 -0.43 -6.93 12.20
N ALA A 25 -0.02 -5.72 11.78
CA ALA A 25 -0.69 -4.99 10.70
C ALA A 25 -0.61 -5.73 9.36
N VAL A 26 0.55 -6.32 9.03
CA VAL A 26 0.73 -7.11 7.79
C VAL A 26 -0.04 -8.42 7.83
N GLU A 27 -0.01 -9.13 8.97
CA GLU A 27 -0.76 -10.38 9.16
C GLU A 27 -2.27 -10.12 9.01
N TYR A 28 -2.78 -9.09 9.69
CA TYR A 28 -4.18 -8.69 9.56
C TYR A 28 -4.56 -8.33 8.11
N ALA A 29 -3.71 -7.58 7.40
CA ALA A 29 -3.96 -7.23 6.01
C ALA A 29 -4.06 -8.48 5.10
N ARG A 30 -3.18 -9.46 5.30
CA ARG A 30 -3.23 -10.75 4.59
C ARG A 30 -4.48 -11.55 4.93
N GLU A 31 -4.86 -11.60 6.20
CA GLU A 31 -6.11 -12.25 6.64
C GLU A 31 -7.36 -11.58 6.05
N ALA A 32 -7.31 -10.26 5.85
CA ALA A 32 -8.34 -9.50 5.15
C ALA A 32 -8.34 -9.73 3.62
N GLY A 33 -7.45 -10.56 3.09
CA GLY A 33 -7.37 -10.92 1.67
C GLY A 33 -6.57 -9.95 0.81
N LEU A 34 -5.81 -9.03 1.41
CA LEU A 34 -4.89 -8.15 0.69
C LEU A 34 -3.62 -8.90 0.31
N ASP A 35 -3.19 -8.74 -0.94
CA ASP A 35 -1.87 -9.20 -1.38
C ASP A 35 -0.84 -8.11 -1.09
N VAL A 36 -0.20 -8.19 0.08
CA VAL A 36 0.67 -7.11 0.58
C VAL A 36 1.99 -7.05 -0.21
N CYS A 37 2.20 -5.99 -0.98
CA CYS A 37 3.44 -5.77 -1.74
C CYS A 37 4.46 -4.91 -0.99
N SER A 38 3.98 -3.94 -0.20
CA SER A 38 4.84 -2.99 0.50
C SER A 38 4.17 -2.43 1.75
N ILE A 39 5.00 -1.89 2.65
CA ILE A 39 4.56 -1.17 3.84
C ILE A 39 5.31 0.15 3.94
N LYS A 40 4.61 1.19 4.40
CA LYS A 40 5.21 2.45 4.82
C LYS A 40 4.98 2.64 6.31
N VAL A 41 6.07 2.88 7.03
CA VAL A 41 6.05 3.14 8.46
C VAL A 41 6.50 4.57 8.68
N SER A 42 5.68 5.35 9.37
CA SER A 42 5.91 6.78 9.59
C SER A 42 6.31 7.07 11.04
N PRO A 43 7.05 8.16 11.31
CA PRO A 43 7.45 8.56 12.67
C PRO A 43 6.28 8.91 13.61
N ASP A 44 5.11 9.19 13.05
CA ASP A 44 3.86 9.43 13.79
C ASP A 44 3.22 8.14 14.33
N GLY A 45 3.81 6.98 14.04
CA GLY A 45 3.29 5.68 14.45
C GLY A 45 2.31 5.06 13.46
N SER A 46 2.01 5.71 12.33
CA SER A 46 1.14 5.17 11.30
C SER A 46 1.84 4.08 10.48
N ILE A 47 1.07 3.06 10.11
CA ILE A 47 1.49 1.97 9.24
C ILE A 47 0.50 1.94 8.08
N GLN A 48 0.99 2.18 6.87
CA GLN A 48 0.24 2.03 5.64
C GLN A 48 0.66 0.71 4.98
N VAL A 49 -0.31 -0.13 4.66
CA VAL A 49 -0.10 -1.39 3.94
C VAL A 49 -0.66 -1.21 2.54
N PHE A 50 0.12 -1.58 1.54
CA PHE A 50 -0.31 -1.46 0.15
C PHE A 50 -0.52 -2.83 -0.49
N ASP A 51 -1.62 -2.96 -1.22
CA ASP A 51 -1.99 -4.16 -1.98
C ASP A 51 -1.36 -4.10 -3.38
N THR A 52 -0.78 -5.20 -3.86
CA THR A 52 -0.29 -5.36 -5.22
C THR A 52 -1.32 -4.94 -6.26
N ARG A 53 -2.60 -5.26 -6.04
CA ARG A 53 -3.72 -4.96 -6.94
C ARG A 53 -4.05 -3.48 -7.03
N ALA A 54 -3.61 -2.68 -6.07
CA ALA A 54 -3.82 -1.24 -6.08
C ALA A 54 -2.81 -0.50 -6.96
N PHE A 55 -1.73 -1.16 -7.39
CA PHE A 55 -0.76 -0.57 -8.30
C PHE A 55 -0.99 -1.07 -9.72
N PRO A 56 -0.94 -0.18 -10.72
CA PRO A 56 -0.87 -0.63 -12.10
C PRO A 56 0.40 -1.46 -12.29
N ALA A 57 0.29 -2.58 -13.01
CA ALA A 57 1.44 -3.35 -13.41
C ALA A 57 2.39 -2.43 -14.18
N VAL A 58 3.60 -2.20 -13.65
CA VAL A 58 4.64 -1.51 -14.40
C VAL A 58 5.17 -2.53 -15.41
N PRO A 59 5.11 -2.24 -16.73
CA PRO A 59 5.63 -3.17 -17.73
C PRO A 59 7.09 -3.46 -17.46
N ARG A 60 7.48 -4.74 -17.55
CA ARG A 60 8.85 -5.16 -17.28
C ARG A 60 9.82 -4.64 -18.35
N ASP A 61 9.34 -4.49 -19.57
CA ASP A 61 10.10 -4.03 -20.72
C ASP A 61 9.22 -3.28 -21.74
N GLU A 62 9.87 -2.69 -22.74
CA GLU A 62 9.23 -1.89 -23.79
C GLU A 62 8.23 -2.70 -24.62
N TRP A 63 8.45 -4.02 -24.73
CA TRP A 63 7.58 -4.94 -25.47
C TRP A 63 6.26 -5.13 -24.73
N GLU A 64 6.32 -5.43 -23.43
CA GLU A 64 5.13 -5.56 -22.58
C GLU A 64 4.36 -4.21 -22.50
N ALA A 65 5.07 -3.09 -22.50
CA ALA A 65 4.43 -1.77 -22.57
C ALA A 65 3.65 -1.57 -23.87
N TRP A 66 4.18 -2.06 -25.01
CA TRP A 66 3.51 -1.97 -26.30
C TRP A 66 2.29 -2.90 -26.38
N GLU A 67 2.40 -4.12 -25.84
CA GLU A 67 1.29 -5.07 -25.71
C GLU A 67 0.14 -4.49 -24.90
N GLN A 68 0.45 -3.95 -23.71
CA GLN A 68 -0.55 -3.30 -22.86
C GLN A 68 -1.16 -2.04 -23.49
N SER A 69 -0.42 -1.35 -24.35
CA SER A 69 -0.91 -0.16 -25.07
C SER A 69 -1.77 -0.48 -26.30
N GLY A 70 -1.93 -1.76 -26.67
CA GLY A 70 -2.64 -2.17 -27.88
C GLY A 70 -1.95 -1.75 -29.18
N LYS A 71 -0.64 -1.44 -29.13
CA LYS A 71 0.17 -1.08 -30.31
C LYS A 71 0.72 -2.30 -31.05
N LEU A 72 0.68 -3.47 -30.42
CA LEU A 72 0.91 -4.75 -31.08
C LEU A 72 -0.43 -5.25 -31.60
N GLY A 73 -0.63 -5.11 -32.91
CA GLY A 73 -1.75 -5.66 -33.66
C GLY A 73 -1.44 -7.05 -34.21
#